data_AF-A0A382B775-F1
#
_entry.id   AF-A0A382B775-F1
#
_cell.length_a   1.000
_cell.length_b   1.000
_cell.length_c   1.000
_cell.angle_alpha   90.00
_cell.angle_beta   90.00
_cell.angle_gamma   90.00
#
_symmetry.space_group_name_H-M   'P 1'
#
loop_
_entity.id
_entity.type
_entity.pdbx_description
1 polymer ?
#
loop_
_entity_poly.entity_id
_entity_poly.type
_entity_poly.pdbx_seq_one_letter_code
_entity_poly.pdbx_strand_id
1 'polypeptide(L)'
;MTNIPEGEAEDEMSLYNFKLVGLISGKDHSYISLVNSGGEVITLGLGQHLGKIKLIDLRLTEAIFKKEDETYIILDFNNQIRETNEY
;
A
#
# COMPACT_ATOMS: atom_id res chain seq x y z
N MET A 1 -6.14 18.73 -2.34
CA MET A 1 -6.62 18.10 -1.09
C MET A 1 -6.89 16.65 -1.44
N THR A 2 -6.19 15.71 -0.83
CA THR A 2 -6.49 14.28 -0.95
C THR A 2 -7.79 14.02 -0.21
N ASN A 3 -8.79 13.48 -0.90
CA ASN A 3 -10.09 13.15 -0.31
C ASN A 3 -9.93 11.79 0.38
N ILE A 4 -9.53 11.78 1.65
CA ILE A 4 -9.36 10.55 2.43
C ILE A 4 -10.76 9.97 2.72
N PRO A 5 -11.02 8.69 2.41
CA PRO A 5 -12.31 8.05 2.69
C PRO A 5 -12.67 8.08 4.19
N GLU A 6 -13.96 8.02 4.49
CA GLU A 6 -14.47 7.97 5.86
C GLU A 6 -13.94 6.73 6.60
N GLY A 7 -13.45 6.91 7.83
CA GLY A 7 -12.82 5.85 8.63
C GLY A 7 -11.33 5.64 8.38
N GLU A 8 -10.80 5.95 7.17
CA GLU A 8 -9.37 5.82 6.89
C GLU A 8 -8.52 6.87 7.63
N ALA A 9 -9.08 8.05 7.89
CA ALA A 9 -8.38 9.11 8.63
C ALA A 9 -8.14 8.78 10.11
N GLU A 10 -8.93 7.87 10.69
CA GLU A 10 -8.83 7.45 12.10
C GLU A 10 -8.06 6.13 12.26
N ASP A 11 -7.87 5.36 11.18
CA ASP A 11 -7.16 4.08 11.21
C ASP A 11 -5.65 4.32 11.09
N GLU A 12 -4.90 4.11 12.18
CA GLU A 12 -3.43 4.25 12.20
C GLU A 12 -2.75 3.38 11.14
N MET A 13 -3.32 2.21 10.83
CA MET A 13 -2.80 1.28 9.83
C MET A 13 -3.33 1.54 8.41
N SER A 14 -4.08 2.63 8.22
CA SER A 14 -4.51 3.10 6.90
C SER A 14 -3.30 3.36 5.99
N LEU A 15 -3.38 2.92 4.74
CA LEU A 15 -2.34 3.19 3.72
C LEU A 15 -2.11 4.69 3.52
N TYR A 16 -3.13 5.53 3.79
CA TYR A 16 -3.03 6.99 3.70
C TYR A 16 -2.02 7.60 4.69
N ASN A 17 -1.63 6.86 5.74
CA ASN A 17 -0.61 7.26 6.71
C ASN A 17 0.82 6.83 6.31
N PHE A 18 0.98 6.15 5.18
CA PHE A 18 2.26 5.60 4.72
C PHE A 18 2.72 6.20 3.40
N LYS A 19 4.04 6.18 3.19
CA LYS A 19 4.69 6.50 1.92
C LYS A 19 5.48 5.31 1.40
N LEU A 20 5.42 5.05 0.11
CA LEU A 20 6.24 4.03 -0.54
C LEU A 20 7.67 4.56 -0.69
N VAL A 21 8.63 3.90 -0.04
CA VAL A 21 10.05 4.33 -0.02
C VAL A 21 11.01 3.30 -0.59
N GLY A 22 10.55 2.07 -0.81
CA GLY A 22 11.37 1.02 -1.40
C GLY A 22 10.53 -0.04 -2.09
N LEU A 23 11.06 -0.55 -3.19
CA LEU A 23 10.54 -1.70 -3.90
C LEU A 23 11.71 -2.58 -4.33
N ILE A 24 11.65 -3.85 -3.95
CA ILE A 24 12.67 -4.85 -4.26
C ILE A 24 11.93 -6.00 -4.93
N SER A 25 12.20 -6.24 -6.21
CA SER A 25 11.64 -7.37 -6.94
C SER A 25 12.73 -8.41 -7.20
N GLY A 26 12.45 -9.66 -6.84
CA GLY A 26 13.30 -10.81 -7.09
C GLY A 26 12.54 -11.90 -7.85
N LYS A 27 13.26 -12.94 -8.27
CA LYS A 27 12.65 -14.09 -8.95
C LYS A 27 11.72 -14.88 -8.02
N ASP A 28 12.13 -15.03 -6.75
CA ASP A 28 11.44 -15.88 -5.78
C ASP A 28 10.66 -15.05 -4.75
N HIS A 29 11.17 -13.85 -4.41
CA HIS A 29 10.59 -12.99 -3.41
C HIS A 29 10.64 -11.53 -3.84
N SER A 30 9.58 -10.81 -3.51
CA SER A 30 9.47 -9.37 -3.72
C SER A 30 8.91 -8.70 -2.48
N TYR A 31 9.40 -7.49 -2.21
CA TYR A 31 9.11 -6.73 -1.02
C TYR A 31 8.89 -5.26 -1.35
N ILE A 32 8.09 -4.59 -0.54
CA ILE A 32 7.98 -3.14 -0.50
C ILE A 32 8.35 -2.65 0.89
N SER A 33 8.82 -1.41 0.99
CA SER A 33 9.04 -0.71 2.25
C SER A 33 8.17 0.53 2.29
N LEU A 34 7.39 0.65 3.36
CA LEU A 34 6.50 1.75 3.65
C LEU A 34 7.01 2.49 4.89
N VAL A 35 6.94 3.81 4.91
CA VAL A 35 7.29 4.62 6.08
C VAL A 35 6.08 5.43 6.56
N ASN A 36 5.82 5.44 7.87
CA ASN A 36 4.79 6.29 8.46
C ASN A 36 5.31 7.70 8.79
N SER A 37 4.44 8.59 9.27
CA SER A 37 4.80 9.97 9.66
C SER A 37 5.78 10.05 10.85
N GLY A 38 5.84 9.00 11.68
CA GLY A 38 6.80 8.87 12.77
C GLY A 38 8.21 8.43 12.33
N GLY A 39 8.38 8.08 11.05
CA GLY A 39 9.64 7.57 10.51
C GLY A 39 9.84 6.07 10.73
N GLU A 40 8.83 5.35 11.23
CA GLU A 40 8.88 3.90 11.37
C GLU A 40 8.68 3.25 10.00
N VAL A 41 9.52 2.26 9.70
CA VAL A 41 9.51 1.54 8.42
C VAL A 41 8.92 0.15 8.63
N ILE A 42 7.95 -0.21 7.78
CA ILE A 42 7.38 -1.55 7.68
C ILE A 42 7.75 -2.12 6.31
N THR A 43 8.15 -3.39 6.29
CA THR A 43 8.43 -4.14 5.07
C THR A 43 7.37 -5.21 4.87
N LEU A 44 6.78 -5.27 3.68
CA LEU A 44 5.75 -6.23 3.32
C LEU A 44 6.17 -7.04 2.10
N GLY A 45 5.98 -8.34 2.15
CA GLY A 45 6.04 -9.26 1.01
C GLY A 45 4.65 -9.58 0.46
N LEU A 46 4.61 -10.19 -0.73
CA LEU A 46 3.36 -10.62 -1.35
C LEU A 46 2.54 -11.53 -0.41
N GLY A 47 1.25 -11.27 -0.31
CA GLY A 47 0.30 -11.96 0.57
C GLY A 47 0.21 -11.43 2.00
N GLN A 48 1.10 -10.53 2.42
CA GLN A 48 1.06 -9.91 3.75
C GLN A 48 0.08 -8.73 3.81
N HIS A 49 -0.37 -8.39 5.02
CA HIS A 49 -1.39 -7.36 5.26
C HIS A 49 -0.79 -6.09 5.87
N LEU A 50 -1.37 -4.95 5.50
CA LEU A 50 -1.28 -3.68 6.19
C LEU A 50 -2.69 -3.30 6.63
N GLY A 51 -3.00 -3.42 7.92
CA GLY A 51 -4.38 -3.26 8.38
C GLY A 51 -5.33 -4.20 7.63
N LYS A 52 -6.31 -3.62 6.94
CA LYS A 52 -7.37 -4.33 6.19
C LYS A 52 -7.02 -4.63 4.73
N ILE A 53 -5.86 -4.20 4.25
CA ILE A 53 -5.45 -4.40 2.85
C ILE A 53 -4.31 -5.41 2.75
N LYS A 54 -4.34 -6.21 1.68
CA LYS A 54 -3.34 -7.25 1.42
C LYS A 54 -2.50 -6.89 0.21
N LEU A 55 -1.17 -6.90 0.35
CA LEU A 55 -0.27 -6.73 -0.79
C LEU A 55 -0.41 -7.95 -1.71
N ILE A 56 -0.91 -7.75 -2.92
CA ILE A 56 -1.14 -8.86 -3.87
C ILE A 56 -0.21 -8.81 -5.07
N ASP A 57 0.32 -7.64 -5.40
CA ASP A 57 1.18 -7.46 -6.55
C ASP A 57 2.00 -6.17 -6.41
N LEU A 58 3.02 -6.06 -7.25
CA LEU A 58 3.90 -4.91 -7.37
C LEU A 58 4.40 -4.80 -8.80
N ARG A 59 4.49 -3.56 -9.28
CA ARG A 59 5.07 -3.22 -10.59
C ARG A 59 6.28 -2.33 -10.35
N LEU A 60 6.99 -1.96 -11.42
CA LEU A 60 8.25 -1.22 -11.32
C LEU A 60 8.17 0.05 -10.45
N THR A 61 6.99 0.70 -10.39
CA THR A 61 6.81 2.00 -9.74
C THR A 61 5.66 2.03 -8.73
N GLU A 62 4.96 0.92 -8.49
CA GLU A 62 3.73 0.91 -7.69
C GLU A 62 3.51 -0.42 -6.96
N ALA A 63 2.89 -0.32 -5.79
CA ALA A 63 2.41 -1.44 -4.99
C ALA A 63 0.89 -1.54 -5.11
N ILE A 64 0.37 -2.76 -5.27
CA ILE A 64 -1.05 -3.02 -5.43
C ILE A 64 -1.55 -3.85 -4.26
N PHE A 65 -2.54 -3.31 -3.58
CA PHE A 65 -3.20 -3.97 -2.47
C PHE A 65 -4.65 -4.28 -2.82
N LYS A 66 -5.13 -5.39 -2.28
CA LYS A 66 -6.53 -5.80 -2.34
C LYS A 66 -7.21 -5.48 -1.01
N LYS A 67 -8.38 -4.85 -1.06
CA LYS A 67 -9.26 -4.56 0.08
C LYS A 67 -10.19 -5.76 0.36
N GLU A 68 -10.83 -5.77 1.53
CA GLU A 68 -11.79 -6.81 1.92
C GLU A 68 -13.04 -6.85 1.04
N ASP A 69 -13.42 -5.70 0.46
CA ASP A 69 -14.54 -5.55 -0.47
C ASP A 69 -14.21 -5.97 -1.91
N GLU A 70 -13.06 -6.62 -2.10
CA GLU A 70 -12.53 -7.09 -3.38
C GLU A 70 -12.13 -5.97 -4.37
N THR A 71 -12.16 -4.70 -3.94
CA THR A 71 -11.57 -3.59 -4.69
C THR A 71 -10.06 -3.48 -4.44
N TYR A 72 -9.38 -2.62 -5.19
CA TYR A 72 -7.93 -2.47 -5.15
C TYR A 72 -7.53 -1.04 -4.88
N ILE A 73 -6.44 -0.90 -4.13
CA ILE A 73 -5.78 0.38 -3.85
C ILE A 73 -4.33 0.29 -4.30
N ILE A 74 -3.89 1.30 -5.05
CA ILE A 74 -2.56 1.36 -5.66
C ILE A 74 -1.83 2.58 -5.11
N LEU A 75 -0.61 2.36 -4.63
CA LEU A 75 0.29 3.40 -4.12
C LEU A 75 1.56 3.44 -4.97
N ASP A 76 1.93 4.61 -5.46
CA ASP A 76 3.17 4.85 -6.20
C ASP A 76 4.24 5.61 -5.40
N PHE A 77 5.43 5.75 -5.97
CA PHE A 77 6.53 6.51 -5.37
C PHE A 77 6.28 8.03 -5.27
N ASN A 78 5.27 8.56 -5.95
CA ASN A 78 4.86 9.95 -5.84
C ASN A 78 3.86 10.15 -4.67
N ASN A 79 3.56 9.09 -3.92
CA ASN A 79 2.52 9.05 -2.89
C ASN A 79 1.13 9.32 -3.44
N GLN A 80 0.89 8.97 -4.71
CA GLN A 80 -0.45 8.98 -5.28
C GLN A 80 -1.14 7.67 -4.93
N ILE A 81 -2.32 7.81 -4.32
CA ILE A 81 -3.23 6.71 -4.03
C ILE A 81 -4.34 6.71 -5.08
N ARG A 82 -4.60 5.54 -5.66
CA ARG A 82 -5.70 5.32 -6.61
C ARG A 82 -6.51 4.10 -6.20
N GLU A 83 -7.83 4.22 -6.22
CA GLU A 83 -8.75 3.11 -5.99
C GLU A 83 -9.36 2.66 -7.32
N THR A 84 -9.52 1.34 -7.49
CA THR A 84 -10.09 0.73 -8.71
C THR A 84 -10.84 -0.56 -8.37
N ASN A 85 -11.86 -0.88 -9.18
CA ASN A 85 -12.61 -2.14 -9.08
C ASN A 85 -12.02 -3.24 -9.98
N GLU A 86 -11.07 -2.89 -10.86
CA GLU A 86 -10.47 -3.79 -11.83
C GLU A 86 -8.97 -3.89 -11.61
N TYR A 87 -8.45 -5.13 -11.58
CA TYR A 87 -7.04 -5.46 -11.49
C TYR A 87 -6.67 -6.68 -12.34
#